data_AF-S7SQL4-F1
#
_entry.id   AF-S7SQL4-F1
#
_cell.length_a   1.000
_cell.length_b   1.000
_cell.length_c   1.000
_cell.angle_alpha   90.00
_cell.angle_beta   90.00
_cell.angle_gamma   90.00
#
_symmetry.space_group_name_H-M   'P 1'
#
loop_
_entity.id
_entity.type
_entity.pdbx_description
1 polymer ?
#
loop_
_entity_poly.entity_id
_entity_poly.type
_entity_poly.pdbx_seq_one_letter_code
_entity_poly.pdbx_strand_id
1 'polypeptide(L)' 'MKEGARMDGKEKRLGPLRASKKPGDRAKKDGRLPIVFP' A
#
# COMPACT_ATOMS: atom_id res chain seq x y z
N MET A 1 -25.58 29.12 13.84
CA MET A 1 -24.41 28.38 14.36
C MET A 1 -23.27 28.52 13.36
N LYS A 2 -22.07 28.89 13.84
CA LYS A 2 -20.84 29.09 13.06
C LYS A 2 -20.09 27.76 12.85
N GLU A 3 -19.20 27.74 11.83
CA GLU A 3 -18.00 26.89 11.66
C GLU A 3 -18.16 25.43 11.20
N GLY A 4 -17.97 25.21 9.90
CA GLY A 4 -17.46 23.95 9.34
C GLY A 4 -15.95 24.06 9.15
N ALA A 5 -15.20 23.11 9.72
CA ALA A 5 -13.74 23.13 9.83
C ALA A 5 -13.04 23.33 8.47
N ARG A 6 -12.06 24.24 8.44
CA ARG A 6 -11.07 24.28 7.34
C ARG A 6 -10.23 23.01 7.46
N MET A 7 -10.43 22.04 6.56
CA MET A 7 -9.45 20.95 6.42
C MET A 7 -8.17 21.56 5.86
N ASP A 8 -7.13 21.68 6.69
CA ASP A 8 -5.77 21.95 6.23
C ASP A 8 -5.33 20.73 5.41
N GLY A 9 -5.57 20.81 4.10
CA GLY A 9 -5.39 19.75 3.12
C GLY A 9 -3.93 19.42 2.85
N LYS A 10 -3.15 19.07 3.88
CA LYS A 10 -1.91 18.32 3.72
C LYS A 10 -2.22 16.82 3.73
N GLU A 11 -3.02 16.40 2.75
CA GLU A 11 -3.13 14.99 2.42
C GLU A 11 -1.78 14.49 1.91
N LYS A 12 -1.09 13.68 2.71
CA LYS A 12 0.10 12.96 2.28
C LYS A 12 -0.35 11.92 1.25
N ARG A 13 -0.25 12.27 -0.04
CA ARG A 13 -0.44 11.31 -1.12
C ARG A 13 0.62 10.22 -0.94
N LEU A 14 0.18 8.98 -0.72
CA LEU A 14 1.05 7.82 -0.76
C LEU A 14 1.82 7.87 -2.09
N GLY A 15 3.14 7.89 -2.00
CA GLY A 15 3.99 7.93 -3.18
C GLY A 15 3.72 6.74 -4.11
N PRO A 16 4.21 6.78 -5.36
CA PRO A 16 4.00 5.69 -6.31
C PRO A 16 4.40 4.35 -5.67
N LEU A 17 3.44 3.43 -5.60
CA LEU A 17 3.70 2.07 -5.13
C LEU A 17 4.76 1.48 -6.05
N ARG A 18 5.96 1.21 -5.52
CA ARG A 18 6.99 0.47 -6.25
C ARG A 18 6.50 -0.96 -6.42
N ALA A 19 5.86 -1.25 -7.55
CA ALA A 19 5.64 -2.63 -7.97
C ALA A 19 7.02 -3.29 -8.09
N SER A 20 7.23 -4.43 -7.44
CA SER A 20 8.44 -5.20 -7.65
C SER A 20 8.52 -5.58 -9.13
N LYS A 21 9.70 -5.42 -9.75
CA LYS A 21 9.91 -5.72 -11.18
C LYS A 21 9.54 -7.17 -11.53
N LYS A 22 9.52 -8.07 -10.53
CA LYS A 22 9.15 -9.47 -10.70
C LYS A 22 8.02 -9.84 -9.73
N PRO A 23 6.98 -10.55 -10.20
CA PRO A 23 5.90 -11.05 -9.35
C PRO A 23 6.31 -12.03 -8.24
N GLY A 24 7.56 -12.53 -8.26
CA GLY A 24 8.07 -13.50 -7.27
C GLY A 24 9.02 -12.93 -6.22
N ASP A 25 9.42 -11.66 -6.32
CA ASP A 25 10.44 -11.09 -5.42
C ASP A 25 9.93 -11.03 -3.97
N ARG A 26 8.63 -10.80 -3.78
CA ARG A 26 8.00 -10.76 -2.46
C ARG A 26 7.90 -12.15 -1.82
N ALA A 27 7.51 -13.17 -2.60
CA ALA A 27 7.45 -14.55 -2.11
C ALA A 27 8.82 -15.10 -1.69
N LYS A 28 9.89 -14.74 -2.42
CA LYS A 28 11.28 -15.09 -2.05
C LYS A 28 11.76 -14.38 -0.79
N LYS A 29 11.35 -13.12 -0.60
CA LYS A 29 11.75 -12.31 0.56
C LYS A 29 11.05 -12.75 1.84
N ASP A 30 9.76 -13.03 1.73
CA ASP A 30 8.92 -13.33 2.89
C ASP A 30 8.90 -14.83 3.23
N GLY A 31 9.53 -15.68 2.40
CA GLY A 31 9.57 -17.15 2.57
C GLY A 31 8.20 -17.83 2.54
N ARG A 32 7.13 -17.06 2.31
CA ARG A 32 5.73 -17.49 2.37
C ARG A 32 5.29 -17.87 0.96
N LEU A 33 5.44 -19.14 0.62
CA LEU A 33 4.87 -19.71 -0.59
C LEU A 33 3.34 -19.61 -0.52
N PRO A 34 2.63 -19.31 -1.63
CA PRO A 34 1.18 -19.38 -1.63
C PRO A 34 0.77 -20.82 -1.31
N ILE A 35 0.00 -21.01 -0.23
CA ILE A 35 -0.55 -22.32 0.11
C ILE A 35 -1.63 -22.61 -0.94
N VAL A 36 -1.34 -23.54 -1.85
CA VAL A 36 -2.33 -24.06 -2.79
C VAL A 36 -3.07 -25.20 -2.08
N PHE A 37 -4.34 -24.97 -1.74
CA PHE A 37 -5.21 -25.99 -1.17
C PHE A 37 -5.78 -26.86 -2.32
N PRO A 38 -5.79 -28.20 -2.20
CA PRO A 38 -6.41 -29.10 -3.18
C PRO A 38 -7.94 -28.97 -3.24
#